data_AF-A0A5J6SU27-F1
#
_entry.id   AF-A0A5J6SU27-F1
#
_cell.length_a   1.000
_cell.length_b   1.000
_cell.length_c   1.000
_cell.angle_alpha   90.00
_cell.angle_beta   90.00
_cell.angle_gamma   90.00
#
_symmetry.space_group_name_H-M   'P 1'
#
loop_
_entity.id
_entity.type
_entity.pdbx_description
1 polymer ?
#
loop_
_entity_poly.entity_id
_entity_poly.type
_entity_poly.pdbx_seq_one_letter_code
_entity_poly.pdbx_strand_id
1 'polypeptide(L)'
;MLQTNDFSFYWYYLSDAQKKTGDLEQSLNSIDKALTFHLPYPSRELLLNKQQQVAKLLSDASSNNKVVIDQKSGDVTGDGFINTVYLTGEKTEGSPFWKNISLEIINEKTNMYEIIPLKENAGYNPTIFLGDFTGDRVDDILIVIDTGGSGGTIYAYVFSFIEGSMRQIFDADEYNERTKYEVNYQNQYKVTVLSSDPKKKYLLDLMYKGQEYLSEIYNENGTLKQPIKGWVDPIGGLYPIDFARDGNYELMAIQEIAGRYHADGLGYVENVLKWNVHAFVTDRQNVSIFGEDLPS
;
A
#
# COMPACT_ATOMS: atom_id res chain seq x y z
N MET A 1 0.79 47.31 11.01
CA MET A 1 0.89 45.87 11.31
C MET A 1 -0.53 45.32 11.34
N LEU A 2 -1.00 44.74 10.25
CA LEU A 2 -2.24 43.95 10.25
C LEU A 2 -1.85 42.56 10.75
N GLN A 3 -2.17 42.26 12.00
CA GLN A 3 -2.20 40.88 12.46
C GLN A 3 -3.21 40.15 11.57
N THR A 4 -2.75 39.15 10.83
CA THR A 4 -3.61 38.19 10.15
C THR A 4 -4.38 37.43 11.22
N ASN A 5 -5.59 37.92 11.51
CA ASN A 5 -6.50 37.37 12.50
C ASN A 5 -7.09 36.06 11.98
N ASP A 6 -6.27 35.01 12.06
CA ASP A 6 -6.61 33.64 11.71
C ASP A 6 -7.34 32.99 12.90
N PHE A 7 -8.67 32.85 12.83
CA PHE A 7 -9.51 32.33 13.93
C PHE A 7 -10.37 31.14 13.47
N SER A 8 -10.57 30.15 14.34
CA SER A 8 -11.37 28.95 14.01
C SER A 8 -12.81 29.28 13.57
N PHE A 9 -13.47 30.26 14.19
CA PHE A 9 -14.83 30.67 13.80
C PHE A 9 -14.91 31.26 12.39
N TYR A 10 -13.84 31.93 11.93
CA TYR A 10 -13.78 32.47 10.57
C TYR A 10 -13.81 31.33 9.56
N TRP A 11 -12.98 30.30 9.75
CA TRP A 11 -12.93 29.12 8.89
C TRP A 11 -14.23 28.32 8.90
N TYR A 12 -14.87 28.22 10.07
CA TYR A 12 -16.19 27.58 10.16
C TYR A 12 -17.25 28.27 9.30
N TYR A 13 -17.37 29.60 9.40
CA TYR A 13 -18.34 30.36 8.61
C TYR A 13 -17.96 30.46 7.14
N LEU A 14 -16.66 30.51 6.83
CA LEU A 14 -16.16 30.45 5.46
C LEU A 14 -16.56 29.12 4.80
N SER A 15 -16.38 28.00 5.51
CA SER A 15 -16.87 26.69 5.06
C SER A 15 -18.39 26.70 4.81
N ASP A 16 -19.19 27.29 5.70
CA ASP A 16 -20.65 27.38 5.49
C ASP A 16 -21.02 28.19 4.23
N ALA A 17 -20.30 29.27 3.95
CA ALA A 17 -20.50 30.06 2.75
C ALA A 17 -20.12 29.27 1.50
N GLN A 18 -18.95 28.63 1.49
CA GLN A 18 -18.44 27.81 0.38
C GLN A 18 -19.37 26.64 0.07
N LYS A 19 -19.87 25.94 1.11
CA LYS A 19 -20.86 24.87 0.95
C LYS A 19 -22.14 25.36 0.27
N LYS A 20 -22.65 26.53 0.69
CA LYS A 20 -23.86 27.13 0.10
C LYS A 20 -23.68 27.55 -1.36
N THR A 21 -22.46 27.91 -1.76
CA THR A 21 -22.13 28.23 -3.15
C THR A 21 -21.77 27.01 -3.99
N GLY A 22 -21.79 25.80 -3.42
CA GLY A 22 -21.44 24.55 -4.11
C GLY A 22 -19.94 24.27 -4.21
N ASP A 23 -19.10 25.09 -3.57
CA ASP A 23 -17.65 24.93 -3.55
C ASP A 23 -17.24 23.98 -2.40
N LEU A 24 -17.56 22.70 -2.60
CA LEU A 24 -17.49 21.67 -1.56
C LEU A 24 -16.04 21.33 -1.16
N GLU A 25 -15.09 21.36 -2.11
CA GLU A 25 -13.65 21.17 -1.83
C GLU A 25 -13.10 22.28 -0.93
N GLN A 26 -13.37 23.54 -1.26
CA GLN A 26 -12.93 24.66 -0.43
C GLN A 26 -13.61 24.65 0.94
N SER A 27 -14.88 24.21 0.98
CA SER A 27 -15.59 24.00 2.23
C SER A 27 -14.91 22.96 3.13
N LEU A 28 -14.40 21.84 2.58
CA LEU A 28 -13.65 20.84 3.34
C LEU A 28 -12.32 21.41 3.85
N ASN A 29 -11.53 22.03 2.99
CA ASN A 29 -10.26 22.65 3.38
C ASN A 29 -10.43 23.66 4.54
N SER A 30 -11.52 24.43 4.51
CA SER A 30 -11.87 25.35 5.58
C SER A 30 -12.24 24.63 6.89
N ILE A 31 -12.92 23.49 6.85
CA ILE A 31 -13.21 22.68 8.04
C ILE A 31 -11.91 22.09 8.61
N ASP A 32 -11.05 21.54 7.76
CA ASP A 32 -9.75 20.99 8.16
C ASP A 32 -8.90 22.04 8.87
N LYS A 33 -8.87 23.25 8.29
CA LYS A 33 -8.19 24.39 8.88
C LYS A 33 -8.81 24.79 10.22
N ALA A 34 -10.14 24.79 10.36
CA ALA A 34 -10.81 25.05 11.65
C ALA A 34 -10.45 24.00 12.73
N LEU A 35 -10.25 22.74 12.34
CA LEU A 35 -9.86 21.62 13.21
C LEU A 35 -8.39 21.68 13.68
N THR A 36 -7.53 22.44 12.99
CA THR A 36 -6.13 22.64 13.42
C THR A 36 -5.97 23.52 14.67
N PHE A 37 -7.02 24.27 15.06
CA PHE A 37 -6.96 25.15 16.22
C PHE A 37 -7.05 24.37 17.53
N HIS A 38 -6.32 24.84 18.57
CA HIS A 38 -6.34 24.25 19.90
C HIS A 38 -7.75 24.30 20.55
N LEU A 39 -8.47 25.41 20.34
CA LEU A 39 -9.86 25.60 20.72
C LEU A 39 -10.68 25.84 19.45
N PRO A 40 -11.10 24.77 18.77
CA PRO A 40 -11.86 24.93 17.55
C PRO A 40 -13.27 25.44 17.86
N TYR A 41 -13.85 26.19 16.92
CA TYR A 41 -15.24 26.64 16.94
C TYR A 41 -15.95 26.14 15.68
N PRO A 42 -17.13 25.51 15.79
CA PRO A 42 -17.78 25.03 17.02
C PRO A 42 -16.98 23.88 17.65
N SER A 43 -17.58 23.07 18.55
CA SER A 43 -16.88 21.93 19.15
C SER A 43 -16.23 21.04 18.08
N ARG A 44 -15.09 20.42 18.42
CA ARG A 44 -14.37 19.49 17.53
C ARG A 44 -15.30 18.41 16.97
N GLU A 45 -16.16 17.84 17.83
CA GLU A 45 -17.18 16.87 17.43
C GLU A 45 -18.12 17.41 16.33
N LEU A 46 -18.64 18.63 16.49
CA LEU A 46 -19.54 19.21 15.50
C LEU A 46 -18.82 19.53 14.18
N LEU A 47 -17.55 19.94 14.25
CA LEU A 47 -16.73 20.15 13.05
C LEU A 47 -16.45 18.83 12.31
N LEU A 48 -16.14 17.75 13.03
CA LEU A 48 -15.96 16.42 12.43
C LEU A 48 -17.26 15.94 11.76
N ASN A 49 -18.42 16.05 12.43
CA ASN A 49 -19.71 15.71 11.83
C ASN A 49 -19.99 16.55 10.57
N LYS A 50 -19.63 17.83 10.58
CA LYS A 50 -19.79 18.70 9.42
C LYS A 50 -18.84 18.32 8.29
N GLN A 51 -17.59 17.98 8.61
CA GLN A 51 -16.60 17.48 7.65
C GLN A 51 -17.15 16.26 6.91
N GLN A 52 -17.69 15.29 7.66
CA GLN A 52 -18.30 14.08 7.11
C GLN A 52 -19.49 14.40 6.19
N GLN A 53 -20.37 15.34 6.57
CA GLN A 53 -21.48 15.77 5.72
C GLN A 53 -21.02 16.41 4.40
N VAL A 54 -20.01 17.28 4.45
CA VAL A 54 -19.49 17.94 3.23
C VAL A 54 -18.75 16.93 2.36
N ALA A 55 -17.98 16.02 2.96
CA ALA A 55 -17.32 14.93 2.24
C ALA A 55 -18.33 14.05 1.51
N LYS A 56 -19.45 13.72 2.17
CA LYS A 56 -20.55 12.97 1.54
C LYS A 56 -21.16 13.71 0.35
N LEU A 57 -21.49 14.99 0.52
CA LEU A 57 -22.02 15.82 -0.57
C LEU A 57 -21.04 15.94 -1.74
N LEU A 58 -19.74 16.05 -1.45
CA LEU A 58 -18.70 16.11 -2.46
C LEU A 58 -18.63 14.78 -3.23
N SER A 59 -18.69 13.65 -2.53
CA SER A 59 -18.76 12.32 -3.14
C SER A 59 -20.00 12.17 -4.04
N ASP A 60 -21.18 12.53 -3.54
CA ASP A 60 -22.44 12.47 -4.30
C ASP A 60 -22.38 13.33 -5.57
N ALA A 61 -21.80 14.54 -5.49
CA ALA A 61 -21.63 15.45 -6.61
C ALA A 61 -20.58 15.00 -7.63
N SER A 62 -19.56 14.26 -7.17
CA SER A 62 -18.51 13.64 -8.01
C SER A 62 -19.00 12.35 -8.69
N SER A 63 -20.13 11.80 -8.24
CA SER A 63 -20.54 10.40 -8.50
C SER A 63 -21.06 10.11 -9.90
N ASN A 64 -21.07 11.06 -10.84
CA ASN A 64 -21.59 10.78 -12.19
C ASN A 64 -20.80 9.67 -12.94
N ASN A 65 -19.56 9.35 -12.52
CA ASN A 65 -18.77 8.23 -13.08
C ASN A 65 -18.03 7.33 -12.06
N LYS A 66 -18.05 7.67 -10.76
CA LYS A 66 -17.42 6.83 -9.72
C LYS A 66 -18.33 5.66 -9.37
N VAL A 67 -17.75 4.46 -9.34
CA VAL A 67 -18.44 3.22 -8.96
C VAL A 67 -17.67 2.49 -7.88
N VAL A 68 -18.36 1.61 -7.16
CA VAL A 68 -17.72 0.68 -6.22
C VAL A 68 -16.91 -0.36 -7.00
N ILE A 69 -15.63 -0.47 -6.66
CA ILE A 69 -14.66 -1.41 -7.23
C ILE A 69 -14.62 -2.69 -6.39
N ASP A 70 -14.45 -2.55 -5.08
CA ASP A 70 -14.50 -3.64 -4.10
C ASP A 70 -15.20 -3.14 -2.81
N GLN A 71 -15.76 -4.08 -2.06
CA GLN A 71 -16.47 -3.83 -0.81
C GLN A 71 -16.13 -4.92 0.22
N LYS A 72 -15.94 -4.50 1.47
CA LYS A 72 -15.88 -5.38 2.65
C LYS A 72 -16.69 -4.79 3.81
N SER A 73 -17.00 -5.63 4.78
CA SER A 73 -17.68 -5.22 6.01
C SER A 73 -16.98 -5.86 7.20
N GLY A 74 -16.62 -5.05 8.19
CA GLY A 74 -15.86 -5.45 9.38
C GLY A 74 -15.88 -4.33 10.42
N ASP A 75 -15.46 -4.60 11.64
CA ASP A 75 -15.28 -3.56 12.65
C ASP A 75 -13.86 -3.00 12.50
N VAL A 76 -13.74 -1.86 11.81
CA VAL A 76 -12.46 -1.18 11.56
C VAL A 76 -12.25 0.00 12.49
N THR A 77 -13.14 0.21 13.46
CA THR A 77 -13.09 1.34 14.41
C THR A 77 -12.96 0.89 15.87
N GLY A 78 -13.16 -0.41 16.14
CA GLY A 78 -13.08 -1.01 17.48
C GLY A 78 -14.23 -0.65 18.40
N ASP A 79 -15.34 -0.14 17.86
CA ASP A 79 -16.52 0.28 18.63
C ASP A 79 -17.62 -0.81 18.67
N GLY A 80 -17.37 -1.96 18.03
CA GLY A 80 -18.29 -3.09 17.93
C GLY A 80 -19.39 -2.92 16.88
N PHE A 81 -19.41 -1.82 16.14
CA PHE A 81 -20.33 -1.59 15.03
C PHE A 81 -19.65 -1.87 13.69
N ILE A 82 -20.27 -2.73 12.89
CA ILE A 82 -19.77 -3.06 11.56
C ILE A 82 -19.80 -1.82 10.65
N ASN A 83 -18.63 -1.49 10.11
CA ASN A 83 -18.45 -0.51 9.07
C ASN A 83 -18.51 -1.20 7.70
N THR A 84 -18.90 -0.46 6.67
CA THR A 84 -18.73 -0.86 5.27
C THR A 84 -17.57 -0.09 4.68
N VAL A 85 -16.61 -0.83 4.14
CA VAL A 85 -15.38 -0.31 3.53
C VAL A 85 -15.49 -0.49 2.02
N TYR A 86 -15.31 0.59 1.28
CA TYR A 86 -15.36 0.62 -0.18
C TYR A 86 -14.02 1.08 -0.76
N LEU A 87 -13.64 0.46 -1.87
CA LEU A 87 -12.82 1.13 -2.87
C LEU A 87 -13.76 1.66 -3.94
N THR A 88 -13.71 2.94 -4.20
CA THR A 88 -14.45 3.59 -5.28
C THR A 88 -13.50 4.16 -6.31
N GLY A 89 -13.92 4.27 -7.56
CA GLY A 89 -13.12 4.90 -8.60
C GLY A 89 -13.81 4.91 -9.95
N GLU A 90 -13.11 5.43 -10.95
CA GLU A 90 -13.60 5.62 -12.30
C GLU A 90 -12.98 4.60 -13.25
N LYS A 91 -13.83 3.85 -13.95
CA LYS A 91 -13.35 2.89 -14.94
C LYS A 91 -12.97 3.63 -16.23
N THR A 92 -11.78 3.37 -16.75
CA THR A 92 -11.37 3.92 -18.05
C THR A 92 -12.12 3.20 -19.17
N GLU A 93 -12.78 3.95 -20.04
CA GLU A 93 -13.54 3.39 -21.16
C GLU A 93 -12.65 2.47 -22.03
N GLY A 94 -13.17 1.27 -22.36
CA GLY A 94 -12.44 0.28 -23.16
C GLY A 94 -11.25 -0.39 -22.46
N SER A 95 -11.05 -0.17 -21.15
CA SER A 95 -9.91 -0.69 -20.40
C SER A 95 -10.32 -1.23 -19.02
N PRO A 96 -9.64 -2.25 -18.47
CA PRO A 96 -9.80 -2.64 -17.06
C PRO A 96 -9.11 -1.69 -16.08
N PHE A 97 -8.46 -0.62 -16.57
CA PHE A 97 -7.75 0.37 -15.75
C PHE A 97 -8.70 1.30 -15.00
N TRP A 98 -8.42 1.49 -13.71
CA TRP A 98 -9.14 2.37 -12.81
C TRP A 98 -8.37 3.66 -12.54
N LYS A 99 -9.09 4.75 -12.30
CA LYS A 99 -8.55 6.07 -11.94
C LYS A 99 -9.30 6.63 -10.74
N ASN A 100 -8.71 7.64 -10.08
CA ASN A 100 -9.31 8.38 -8.98
C ASN A 100 -9.81 7.45 -7.86
N ILE A 101 -9.05 6.39 -7.59
CA ILE A 101 -9.37 5.39 -6.58
C ILE A 101 -9.32 6.04 -5.18
N SER A 102 -10.36 5.84 -4.38
CA SER A 102 -10.44 6.30 -3.00
C SER A 102 -10.93 5.19 -2.08
N LEU A 103 -10.44 5.22 -0.84
CA LEU A 103 -10.96 4.41 0.25
C LEU A 103 -12.10 5.18 0.93
N GLU A 104 -13.26 4.56 1.07
CA GLU A 104 -14.39 5.13 1.79
C GLU A 104 -14.84 4.19 2.93
N ILE A 105 -15.08 4.75 4.11
CA ILE A 105 -15.48 4.00 5.30
C ILE A 105 -16.79 4.59 5.81
N ILE A 106 -17.82 3.75 5.88
CA ILE A 106 -19.17 4.17 6.24
C ILE A 106 -19.64 3.36 7.44
N ASN A 107 -20.21 4.03 8.44
CA ASN A 107 -20.97 3.38 9.50
C ASN A 107 -22.29 4.11 9.70
N GLU A 108 -23.38 3.46 9.27
CA GLU A 108 -24.72 4.05 9.32
C GLU A 108 -25.23 4.24 10.75
N LYS A 109 -24.76 3.43 11.71
CA LYS A 109 -25.21 3.52 13.11
C LYS A 109 -24.60 4.72 13.83
N THR A 110 -23.33 5.01 13.54
CA THR A 110 -22.62 6.15 14.12
C THR A 110 -22.68 7.40 13.24
N ASN A 111 -23.30 7.31 12.05
CA ASN A 111 -23.27 8.32 10.99
C ASN A 111 -21.85 8.68 10.53
N MET A 112 -20.88 7.78 10.72
CA MET A 112 -19.51 7.98 10.27
C MET A 112 -19.45 7.86 8.74
N TYR A 113 -18.75 8.81 8.13
CA TYR A 113 -18.41 8.78 6.70
C TYR A 113 -17.03 9.39 6.50
N GLU A 114 -16.03 8.56 6.17
CA GLU A 114 -14.65 8.98 5.97
C GLU A 114 -14.19 8.62 4.57
N ILE A 115 -13.56 9.56 3.87
CA ILE A 115 -12.93 9.34 2.56
C ILE A 115 -11.43 9.58 2.72
N ILE A 116 -10.63 8.61 2.32
CA ILE A 116 -9.17 8.68 2.38
C ILE A 116 -8.63 8.62 0.94
N PRO A 117 -7.98 9.68 0.43
CA PRO A 117 -7.32 9.64 -0.86
C PRO A 117 -6.08 8.75 -0.79
N LEU A 118 -5.86 7.93 -1.82
CA LEU A 118 -4.65 7.13 -1.95
C LEU A 118 -3.58 7.94 -2.67
N LYS A 119 -2.31 7.78 -2.25
CA LYS A 119 -1.16 8.45 -2.88
C LYS A 119 -1.09 8.10 -4.38
N GLU A 120 -1.07 6.82 -4.70
CA GLU A 120 -1.22 6.30 -6.04
C GLU A 120 -2.64 5.72 -6.18
N ASN A 121 -3.44 6.35 -7.03
CA ASN A 121 -4.89 6.13 -7.07
C ASN A 121 -5.38 5.66 -8.45
N ALA A 122 -4.50 5.01 -9.22
CA ALA A 122 -4.82 4.48 -10.53
C ALA A 122 -4.05 3.19 -10.80
N GLY A 123 -4.72 2.20 -11.38
CA GLY A 123 -4.14 0.88 -11.60
C GLY A 123 -5.17 -0.17 -11.98
N TYR A 124 -4.79 -1.44 -11.86
CA TYR A 124 -5.61 -2.60 -12.19
C TYR A 124 -5.94 -3.41 -10.93
N ASN A 125 -7.04 -4.16 -10.99
CA ASN A 125 -7.52 -5.07 -9.93
C ASN A 125 -7.43 -4.54 -8.47
N PRO A 126 -7.98 -3.35 -8.14
CA PRO A 126 -7.97 -2.85 -6.77
C PRO A 126 -8.77 -3.78 -5.84
N THR A 127 -8.20 -4.14 -4.69
CA THR A 127 -8.85 -5.05 -3.72
C THR A 127 -8.71 -4.57 -2.29
N ILE A 128 -9.67 -4.95 -1.44
CA ILE A 128 -9.66 -4.78 0.00
C ILE A 128 -9.53 -6.14 0.69
N PHE A 129 -8.64 -6.20 1.67
CA PHE A 129 -8.64 -7.22 2.71
C PHE A 129 -8.83 -6.56 4.08
N LEU A 130 -9.64 -7.20 4.94
CA LEU A 130 -9.83 -6.81 6.33
C LEU A 130 -9.26 -7.91 7.24
N GLY A 131 -8.43 -7.52 8.21
CA GLY A 131 -7.92 -8.42 9.23
C GLY A 131 -7.02 -7.69 10.22
N ASP A 132 -6.83 -8.27 11.40
CA ASP A 132 -6.04 -7.67 12.48
C ASP A 132 -4.54 -7.85 12.23
N PHE A 133 -3.84 -6.81 11.81
CA PHE A 133 -2.37 -6.80 11.70
C PHE A 133 -1.71 -6.19 12.93
N THR A 134 -2.42 -5.34 13.67
CA THR A 134 -1.85 -4.62 14.83
C THR A 134 -1.92 -5.41 16.14
N GLY A 135 -2.71 -6.48 16.19
CA GLY A 135 -2.94 -7.36 17.33
C GLY A 135 -3.92 -6.82 18.36
N ASP A 136 -4.73 -5.84 18.01
CA ASP A 136 -5.68 -5.17 18.92
C ASP A 136 -7.13 -5.68 18.78
N ARG A 137 -7.36 -6.66 17.90
CA ARG A 137 -8.64 -7.27 17.54
C ARG A 137 -9.60 -6.36 16.77
N VAL A 138 -9.10 -5.26 16.23
CA VAL A 138 -9.80 -4.41 15.27
C VAL A 138 -9.32 -4.80 13.87
N ASP A 139 -10.23 -4.85 12.90
CA ASP A 139 -9.83 -5.12 11.53
C ASP A 139 -9.07 -3.92 10.97
N ASP A 140 -7.83 -4.12 10.51
CA ASP A 140 -7.14 -3.14 9.69
C ASP A 140 -7.42 -3.39 8.20
N ILE A 141 -7.19 -2.37 7.39
CA ILE A 141 -7.56 -2.34 5.97
C ILE A 141 -6.29 -2.45 5.12
N LEU A 142 -6.10 -3.57 4.43
CA LEU A 142 -5.09 -3.72 3.38
C LEU A 142 -5.72 -3.43 2.02
N ILE A 143 -5.10 -2.52 1.28
CA ILE A 143 -5.43 -2.22 -0.13
C ILE A 143 -4.27 -2.64 -1.01
N VAL A 144 -4.57 -3.33 -2.11
CA VAL A 144 -3.60 -3.69 -3.16
C VAL A 144 -4.15 -3.26 -4.52
N ILE A 145 -3.28 -2.65 -5.34
CA ILE A 145 -3.57 -2.18 -6.70
C ILE A 145 -2.41 -2.57 -7.62
N ASP A 146 -2.67 -3.26 -8.71
CA ASP A 146 -1.64 -3.62 -9.69
C ASP A 146 -1.26 -2.39 -10.55
N THR A 147 0.04 -2.15 -10.75
CA THR A 147 0.49 -0.99 -11.56
C THR A 147 0.31 -1.21 -13.07
N GLY A 148 0.31 -2.47 -13.52
CA GLY A 148 0.20 -2.87 -14.93
C GLY A 148 1.50 -2.77 -15.75
N GLY A 149 2.64 -2.48 -15.11
CA GLY A 149 3.95 -2.52 -15.75
C GLY A 149 4.46 -3.95 -16.00
N SER A 150 5.48 -4.09 -16.86
CA SER A 150 6.09 -5.40 -17.17
C SER A 150 6.77 -6.09 -15.99
N GLY A 151 7.10 -5.33 -14.94
CA GLY A 151 7.66 -5.86 -13.69
C GLY A 151 6.62 -6.41 -12.72
N GLY A 152 5.32 -6.37 -13.07
CA GLY A 152 4.25 -6.93 -12.23
C GLY A 152 4.20 -6.35 -10.81
N THR A 153 4.54 -5.06 -10.66
CA THR A 153 4.59 -4.40 -9.35
C THR A 153 3.20 -3.96 -8.88
N ILE A 154 3.07 -3.71 -7.58
CA ILE A 154 1.83 -3.25 -6.96
C ILE A 154 2.04 -1.94 -6.19
N TYR A 155 0.97 -1.15 -6.07
CA TYR A 155 0.79 -0.21 -4.97
C TYR A 155 0.05 -0.92 -3.84
N ALA A 156 0.50 -0.75 -2.59
CA ALA A 156 -0.19 -1.31 -1.45
C ALA A 156 -0.09 -0.42 -0.22
N TYR A 157 -1.18 -0.40 0.56
CA TYR A 157 -1.35 0.43 1.74
C TYR A 157 -2.00 -0.39 2.85
N VAL A 158 -1.60 -0.15 4.10
CA VAL A 158 -2.35 -0.63 5.28
C VAL A 158 -2.82 0.55 6.09
N PHE A 159 -4.10 0.58 6.42
CA PHE A 159 -4.72 1.58 7.28
C PHE A 159 -5.25 0.93 8.55
N SER A 160 -4.99 1.54 9.70
CA SER A 160 -5.42 1.08 11.02
C SER A 160 -6.04 2.22 11.82
N PHE A 161 -7.04 1.93 12.64
CA PHE A 161 -7.71 2.94 13.47
C PHE A 161 -6.99 3.09 14.81
N ILE A 162 -6.04 4.03 14.85
CA ILE A 162 -5.16 4.24 15.99
C ILE A 162 -5.44 5.61 16.62
N GLU A 163 -5.62 5.62 17.94
CA GLU A 163 -5.86 6.83 18.74
C GLU A 163 -7.08 7.66 18.27
N GLY A 164 -8.14 6.98 17.81
CA GLY A 164 -9.39 7.62 17.42
C GLY A 164 -9.43 8.19 15.99
N SER A 165 -8.48 7.80 15.14
CA SER A 165 -8.40 8.23 13.74
C SER A 165 -7.86 7.11 12.86
N MET A 166 -8.36 7.01 11.61
CA MET A 166 -7.78 6.11 10.62
C MET A 166 -6.41 6.63 10.17
N ARG A 167 -5.37 5.79 10.25
CA ARG A 167 -3.99 6.15 9.93
C ARG A 167 -3.38 5.15 8.96
N GLN A 168 -2.67 5.65 7.95
CA GLN A 168 -1.82 4.80 7.12
C GLN A 168 -0.61 4.34 7.95
N ILE A 169 -0.44 3.03 8.08
CA ILE A 169 0.65 2.39 8.85
C ILE A 169 1.63 1.60 7.99
N PHE A 170 1.34 1.45 6.69
CA PHE A 170 2.23 0.86 5.69
C PHE A 170 2.03 1.49 4.32
N ASP A 171 3.13 1.67 3.58
CA ASP A 171 3.18 2.08 2.18
C ASP A 171 4.25 1.24 1.46
N ALA A 172 3.87 0.58 0.37
CA ALA A 172 4.79 -0.28 -0.39
C ALA A 172 5.96 0.52 -0.99
N ASP A 173 5.76 1.76 -1.44
CA ASP A 173 6.83 2.59 -2.01
C ASP A 173 7.85 2.94 -0.93
N GLU A 174 7.39 3.37 0.24
CA GLU A 174 8.28 3.68 1.38
C GLU A 174 9.07 2.45 1.82
N TYR A 175 8.43 1.28 1.80
CA TYR A 175 9.11 0.01 2.05
C TYR A 175 10.21 -0.26 1.00
N ASN A 176 9.88 -0.14 -0.30
CA ASN A 176 10.83 -0.32 -1.40
C ASN A 176 12.02 0.67 -1.32
N GLU A 177 11.79 1.87 -0.81
CA GLU A 177 12.85 2.86 -0.55
C GLU A 177 13.79 2.43 0.59
N ARG A 178 13.26 1.81 1.63
CA ARG A 178 14.04 1.36 2.79
C ARG A 178 14.80 0.06 2.55
N THR A 179 14.18 -0.91 1.86
CA THR A 179 14.78 -2.24 1.62
C THR A 179 15.54 -2.26 0.30
N LYS A 180 16.88 -2.18 0.37
CA LYS A 180 17.75 -2.20 -0.80
C LYS A 180 18.49 -3.52 -0.93
N TYR A 181 18.72 -3.91 -2.18
CA TYR A 181 19.43 -5.14 -2.51
C TYR A 181 20.50 -4.89 -3.55
N GLU A 182 21.59 -5.64 -3.46
CA GLU A 182 22.59 -5.74 -4.52
C GLU A 182 22.63 -7.16 -5.07
N VAL A 183 22.51 -7.31 -6.39
CA VAL A 183 22.55 -8.59 -7.08
C VAL A 183 23.76 -8.62 -7.99
N ASN A 184 24.72 -9.49 -7.69
CA ASN A 184 25.99 -9.56 -8.41
C ASN A 184 26.27 -11.00 -8.85
N TYR A 185 26.47 -11.20 -10.15
CA TYR A 185 26.94 -12.47 -10.67
C TYR A 185 28.38 -12.71 -10.17
N GLN A 186 28.70 -13.97 -9.90
CA GLN A 186 29.97 -14.44 -9.39
C GLN A 186 30.47 -15.59 -10.26
N ASN A 187 31.78 -15.83 -10.23
CA ASN A 187 32.36 -17.03 -10.83
C ASN A 187 31.70 -18.31 -10.26
N GLN A 188 31.86 -19.39 -11.01
CA GLN A 188 31.30 -20.71 -10.72
C GLN A 188 29.78 -20.71 -10.63
N TYR A 189 29.15 -20.11 -11.65
CA TYR A 189 27.71 -20.18 -11.90
C TYR A 189 26.87 -19.70 -10.72
N LYS A 190 27.29 -18.60 -10.07
CA LYS A 190 26.68 -18.14 -8.81
C LYS A 190 26.21 -16.71 -8.91
N VAL A 191 25.21 -16.38 -8.12
CA VAL A 191 24.77 -14.99 -7.90
C VAL A 191 24.71 -14.74 -6.41
N THR A 192 25.26 -13.60 -5.99
CA THR A 192 25.06 -13.11 -4.62
C THR A 192 23.97 -12.07 -4.59
N VAL A 193 23.02 -12.24 -3.68
CA VAL A 193 22.01 -11.24 -3.35
C VAL A 193 22.30 -10.73 -1.93
N LEU A 194 22.60 -9.45 -1.81
CA LEU A 194 22.92 -8.79 -0.54
C LEU A 194 21.72 -7.94 -0.14
N SER A 195 21.13 -8.19 1.03
CA SER A 195 20.08 -7.34 1.60
C SER A 195 20.68 -6.32 2.56
N SER A 196 20.24 -5.07 2.47
CA SER A 196 20.64 -4.01 3.40
C SER A 196 19.94 -4.13 4.76
N ASP A 197 18.69 -4.61 4.77
CA ASP A 197 17.85 -4.73 5.94
C ASP A 197 16.83 -5.88 5.78
N PRO A 198 16.94 -6.96 6.58
CA PRO A 198 18.05 -7.26 7.48
C PRO A 198 19.36 -7.48 6.71
N LYS A 199 20.51 -7.16 7.31
CA LYS A 199 21.82 -7.42 6.71
C LYS A 199 22.03 -8.91 6.49
N LYS A 200 21.87 -9.37 5.26
CA LYS A 200 22.00 -10.79 4.88
C LYS A 200 22.67 -10.93 3.52
N LYS A 201 23.30 -12.08 3.32
CA LYS A 201 23.89 -12.50 2.05
C LYS A 201 23.30 -13.84 1.66
N TYR A 202 22.74 -13.91 0.47
CA TYR A 202 22.26 -15.13 -0.16
C TYR A 202 23.17 -15.48 -1.32
N LEU A 203 23.37 -16.78 -1.55
CA LEU A 203 24.14 -17.30 -2.67
C LEU A 203 23.23 -18.25 -3.46
N LEU A 204 22.91 -17.84 -4.69
CA LEU A 204 22.09 -18.60 -5.61
C LEU A 204 23.02 -19.36 -6.54
N ASP A 205 22.73 -20.63 -6.75
CA ASP A 205 23.38 -21.47 -7.76
C ASP A 205 22.54 -21.40 -9.04
N LEU A 206 23.17 -21.08 -10.18
CA LEU A 206 22.51 -20.92 -11.47
C LEU A 206 22.53 -22.20 -12.30
N MET A 207 23.06 -23.32 -11.81
CA MET A 207 23.19 -24.55 -12.60
C MET A 207 21.84 -25.02 -13.18
N TYR A 208 20.73 -24.79 -12.47
CA TYR A 208 19.38 -25.09 -12.93
C TYR A 208 18.96 -24.36 -14.23
N LYS A 209 19.66 -23.27 -14.62
CA LYS A 209 19.38 -22.53 -15.86
C LYS A 209 19.88 -23.24 -17.13
N GLY A 210 20.66 -24.31 -16.99
CA GLY A 210 21.12 -25.13 -18.10
C GLY A 210 22.31 -24.53 -18.88
N GLN A 211 22.93 -25.40 -19.69
CA GLN A 211 24.20 -25.09 -20.36
C GLN A 211 24.10 -23.92 -21.35
N GLU A 212 22.99 -23.80 -22.08
CA GLU A 212 22.78 -22.74 -23.07
C GLU A 212 22.91 -21.36 -22.41
N TYR A 213 22.10 -21.10 -21.37
CA TYR A 213 22.15 -19.87 -20.58
C TYR A 213 23.53 -19.61 -19.97
N LEU A 214 24.14 -20.62 -19.35
CA LEU A 214 25.42 -20.45 -18.64
C LEU A 214 26.57 -20.18 -19.61
N SER A 215 26.56 -20.79 -20.79
CA SER A 215 27.61 -20.61 -21.80
C SER A 215 27.65 -19.19 -22.36
N GLU A 216 26.56 -18.43 -22.31
CA GLU A 216 26.55 -17.01 -22.69
C GLU A 216 27.31 -16.14 -21.70
N ILE A 217 27.31 -16.53 -20.42
CA ILE A 217 27.77 -15.69 -19.28
C ILE A 217 29.17 -16.08 -18.81
N TYR A 218 29.50 -17.37 -18.89
CA TYR A 218 30.70 -17.95 -18.30
C TYR A 218 31.63 -18.54 -19.36
N ASN A 219 32.93 -18.49 -19.11
CA ASN A 219 33.93 -19.31 -19.80
C ASN A 219 33.82 -20.76 -19.34
N GLU A 220 34.40 -21.70 -20.09
CA GLU A 220 34.38 -23.15 -19.78
C GLU A 220 34.91 -23.49 -18.38
N ASN A 221 35.84 -22.67 -17.84
CA ASN A 221 36.38 -22.83 -16.49
C ASN A 221 35.48 -22.25 -15.37
N GLY A 222 34.27 -21.79 -15.71
CA GLY A 222 33.29 -21.20 -14.81
C GLY A 222 33.57 -19.74 -14.42
N THR A 223 34.55 -19.08 -15.04
CA THR A 223 34.79 -17.64 -14.78
C THR A 223 33.84 -16.77 -15.60
N LEU A 224 33.38 -15.66 -15.02
CA LEU A 224 32.57 -14.68 -15.74
C LEU A 224 33.33 -14.12 -16.95
N LYS A 225 32.66 -14.03 -18.09
CA LYS A 225 33.21 -13.35 -19.28
C LYS A 225 33.34 -11.85 -19.06
N GLN A 226 32.41 -11.26 -18.32
CA GLN A 226 32.40 -9.86 -17.89
C GLN A 226 31.57 -9.71 -16.61
N PRO A 227 31.77 -8.64 -15.82
CA PRO A 227 30.92 -8.36 -14.66
C PRO A 227 29.45 -8.16 -15.06
N ILE A 228 28.53 -8.77 -14.32
CA ILE A 228 27.08 -8.64 -14.53
C ILE A 228 26.43 -8.32 -13.19
N LYS A 229 25.50 -7.35 -13.21
CA LYS A 229 24.64 -7.00 -12.10
C LYS A 229 23.20 -7.29 -12.48
N GLY A 230 22.47 -7.87 -11.54
CA GLY A 230 21.01 -7.90 -11.56
C GLY A 230 20.45 -6.83 -10.62
N TRP A 231 19.18 -6.97 -10.28
CA TRP A 231 18.50 -6.14 -9.28
C TRP A 231 17.35 -6.90 -8.64
N VAL A 232 16.73 -6.29 -7.64
CA VAL A 232 15.48 -6.77 -7.06
C VAL A 232 14.41 -5.75 -7.41
N ASP A 233 13.31 -6.21 -8.00
CA ASP A 233 12.20 -5.36 -8.38
C ASP A 233 11.45 -4.85 -7.12
N PRO A 234 10.64 -3.78 -7.25
CA PRO A 234 9.69 -3.38 -6.19
C PRO A 234 8.76 -4.54 -5.79
N ILE A 235 8.04 -4.42 -4.68
CA ILE A 235 7.03 -5.40 -4.29
C ILE A 235 6.07 -5.68 -5.46
N GLY A 236 6.01 -6.95 -5.87
CA GLY A 236 5.07 -7.47 -6.85
C GLY A 236 3.94 -8.30 -6.24
N GLY A 237 4.08 -8.68 -4.97
CA GLY A 237 3.01 -9.34 -4.22
C GLY A 237 3.10 -9.02 -2.74
N LEU A 238 1.95 -8.69 -2.14
CA LEU A 238 1.82 -8.45 -0.71
C LEU A 238 0.59 -9.20 -0.20
N TYR A 239 0.82 -10.25 0.58
CA TYR A 239 -0.23 -11.16 0.99
C TYR A 239 -0.42 -11.12 2.51
N PRO A 240 -1.65 -10.97 3.01
CA PRO A 240 -1.95 -11.14 4.42
C PRO A 240 -1.93 -12.62 4.78
N ILE A 241 -1.09 -13.02 5.72
CA ILE A 241 -0.97 -14.42 6.16
C ILE A 241 -0.95 -14.45 7.68
N ASP A 242 -1.92 -15.15 8.28
CA ASP A 242 -1.88 -15.54 9.69
C ASP A 242 -1.08 -16.85 9.81
N PHE A 243 0.23 -16.73 9.99
CA PHE A 243 1.10 -17.89 10.09
C PHE A 243 0.86 -18.71 11.37
N ALA A 244 0.46 -18.05 12.46
CA ALA A 244 0.27 -18.65 13.77
C ALA A 244 -1.13 -19.25 13.97
N ARG A 245 -2.09 -18.90 13.12
CA ARG A 245 -3.52 -19.20 13.26
C ARG A 245 -4.12 -18.63 14.54
N ASP A 246 -3.64 -17.46 14.96
CA ASP A 246 -4.07 -16.79 16.18
C ASP A 246 -5.01 -15.59 15.93
N GLY A 247 -5.31 -15.31 14.66
CA GLY A 247 -6.11 -14.18 14.21
C GLY A 247 -5.29 -12.93 13.89
N ASN A 248 -3.99 -12.91 14.19
CA ASN A 248 -3.09 -11.81 13.84
C ASN A 248 -2.43 -12.09 12.49
N TYR A 249 -2.54 -11.15 11.57
CA TYR A 249 -1.97 -11.26 10.23
C TYR A 249 -0.59 -10.62 10.16
N GLU A 250 0.35 -11.31 9.51
CA GLU A 250 1.58 -10.74 8.98
C GLU A 250 1.43 -10.41 7.49
N LEU A 251 2.32 -9.57 6.96
CA LEU A 251 2.42 -9.31 5.53
C LEU A 251 3.56 -10.11 4.91
N MET A 252 3.27 -10.97 3.94
CA MET A 252 4.29 -11.60 3.10
C MET A 252 4.53 -10.76 1.85
N ALA A 253 5.64 -10.01 1.85
CA ALA A 253 6.10 -9.22 0.72
C ALA A 253 7.03 -10.04 -0.18
N ILE A 254 6.74 -10.05 -1.49
CA ILE A 254 7.48 -10.80 -2.51
C ILE A 254 8.03 -9.82 -3.54
N GLN A 255 9.34 -9.92 -3.80
CA GLN A 255 10.08 -9.10 -4.78
C GLN A 255 10.89 -10.01 -5.70
N GLU A 256 10.75 -9.84 -7.01
CA GLU A 256 11.51 -10.64 -7.99
C GLU A 256 12.99 -10.24 -7.99
N ILE A 257 13.87 -11.24 -8.07
CA ILE A 257 15.30 -11.07 -8.30
C ILE A 257 15.53 -11.19 -9.80
N ALA A 258 15.71 -10.08 -10.49
CA ALA A 258 15.99 -10.05 -11.92
C ALA A 258 17.49 -10.20 -12.21
N GLY A 259 17.79 -10.96 -13.25
CA GLY A 259 19.14 -11.22 -13.76
C GLY A 259 19.59 -10.20 -14.80
N ARG A 260 19.88 -10.67 -16.02
CA ARG A 260 20.44 -9.82 -17.10
C ARG A 260 19.42 -8.83 -17.69
N TYR A 261 18.14 -9.13 -17.56
CA TYR A 261 16.99 -8.35 -18.00
C TYR A 261 15.79 -8.74 -17.12
N HIS A 262 14.71 -7.95 -17.10
CA HIS A 262 13.56 -8.20 -16.19
C HIS A 262 13.01 -9.63 -16.30
N ALA A 263 12.80 -10.14 -17.51
CA ALA A 263 12.28 -11.50 -17.72
C ALA A 263 13.29 -12.64 -17.38
N ASP A 264 14.53 -12.32 -17.00
CA ASP A 264 15.50 -13.30 -16.49
C ASP A 264 15.37 -13.46 -14.98
N GLY A 265 14.23 -14.00 -14.52
CA GLY A 265 13.98 -14.23 -13.10
C GLY A 265 14.96 -15.24 -12.50
N LEU A 266 15.64 -14.86 -11.42
CA LEU A 266 16.57 -15.69 -10.66
C LEU A 266 15.93 -16.29 -9.40
N GLY A 267 14.77 -15.78 -9.00
CA GLY A 267 14.07 -16.16 -7.79
C GLY A 267 13.35 -14.97 -7.17
N TYR A 268 13.01 -15.07 -5.89
CA TYR A 268 12.32 -14.02 -5.16
C TYR A 268 12.97 -13.78 -3.81
N VAL A 269 13.03 -12.51 -3.39
CA VAL A 269 13.20 -12.18 -1.98
C VAL A 269 11.82 -12.16 -1.34
N GLU A 270 11.67 -12.93 -0.28
CA GLU A 270 10.41 -13.05 0.49
C GLU A 270 10.64 -12.52 1.90
N ASN A 271 9.92 -11.46 2.27
CA ASN A 271 9.94 -10.90 3.61
C ASN A 271 8.59 -11.12 4.28
N VAL A 272 8.60 -11.72 5.48
CA VAL A 272 7.46 -11.69 6.40
C VAL A 272 7.63 -10.48 7.30
N LEU A 273 6.68 -9.56 7.21
CA LEU A 273 6.65 -8.33 7.98
C LEU A 273 5.61 -8.46 9.09
N LYS A 274 6.03 -8.14 10.31
CA LYS A 274 5.19 -8.16 11.51
C LYS A 274 5.09 -6.76 12.10
N TRP A 275 3.90 -6.38 12.55
CA TRP A 275 3.71 -5.14 13.28
C TRP A 275 4.38 -5.22 14.66
N ASN A 276 5.19 -4.23 15.01
CA ASN A 276 5.89 -4.17 16.30
C ASN A 276 5.38 -3.06 17.23
N VAL A 277 4.11 -2.67 17.08
CA VAL A 277 3.46 -1.52 17.73
C VAL A 277 3.78 -0.17 17.08
N HIS A 278 4.89 -0.03 16.35
CA HIS A 278 5.31 1.24 15.75
C HIS A 278 5.33 1.19 14.22
N ALA A 279 5.81 0.07 13.65
CA ALA A 279 5.94 -0.12 12.22
C ALA A 279 5.93 -1.61 11.87
N PHE A 280 5.68 -1.92 10.60
CA PHE A 280 6.00 -3.24 10.05
C PHE A 280 7.51 -3.42 9.93
N VAL A 281 8.04 -4.44 10.59
CA VAL A 281 9.45 -4.83 10.56
C VAL A 281 9.60 -6.26 10.04
N THR A 282 10.74 -6.54 9.40
CA THR A 282 11.04 -7.87 8.88
C THR A 282 11.29 -8.85 10.02
N ASP A 283 10.35 -9.77 10.23
CA ASP A 283 10.49 -10.89 11.16
C ASP A 283 11.36 -11.99 10.54
N ARG A 284 11.11 -12.29 9.26
CA ARG A 284 11.82 -13.32 8.50
C ARG A 284 12.07 -12.87 7.07
N GLN A 285 13.27 -13.13 6.57
CA GLN A 285 13.62 -12.94 5.15
C GLN A 285 14.27 -14.21 4.60
N ASN A 286 13.73 -14.69 3.48
CA ASN A 286 14.22 -15.82 2.72
C ASN A 286 14.43 -15.43 1.26
N VAL A 287 15.17 -16.26 0.53
CA VAL A 287 15.23 -16.22 -0.93
C VAL A 287 14.77 -17.57 -1.46
N SER A 288 13.77 -17.56 -2.34
CA SER A 288 13.29 -18.74 -3.07
C SER A 288 13.83 -18.71 -4.49
N ILE A 289 14.15 -19.89 -5.03
CA ILE A 289 14.66 -20.08 -6.39
C ILE A 289 13.85 -21.15 -7.12
N PHE A 290 13.93 -21.15 -8.45
CA PHE A 290 13.29 -22.17 -9.28
C PHE A 290 14.01 -23.52 -9.16
N GLY A 291 13.25 -24.60 -9.37
CA GLY A 291 13.81 -25.95 -9.51
C GLY A 291 14.33 -26.20 -10.93
N GLU A 292 14.97 -27.35 -11.10
CA GLU A 292 15.33 -27.89 -12.42
C GLU A 292 14.26 -28.93 -12.83
N ASP A 293 13.80 -28.86 -14.08
CA ASP A 293 12.92 -29.88 -14.64
C ASP A 293 13.70 -31.19 -14.83
N LEU A 294 13.22 -32.27 -14.20
CA LEU A 294 13.80 -33.59 -14.40
C LEU A 294 13.37 -34.14 -15.76
N PRO A 295 14.25 -34.89 -16.47
CA PRO A 295 13.85 -35.60 -17.68
C PRO A 295 12.63 -36.50 -17.41
N SER A 296 11.64 -36.42 -18.28
CA SER A 296 10.46 -37.29 -18.30
C SER A 296 10.78 -38.73 -18.65
#